data_AF-A0A438MX46-F1
#
_entry.id   AF-A0A438MX46-F1
#
_cell.length_a   1.000
_cell.length_b   1.000
_cell.length_c   1.000
_cell.angle_alpha   90.00
_cell.angle_beta   90.00
_cell.angle_gamma   90.00
#
_symmetry.space_group_name_H-M   'P 1'
#
loop_
_entity.id
_entity.type
_entity.pdbx_description
1 polymer ?
#
loop_
_entity_poly.entity_id
_entity_poly.type
_entity_poly.pdbx_seq_one_letter_code
_entity_poly.pdbx_strand_id
1 'polypeptide(L)'
;MPPGRTLEYPKTAINKVNRYNVRANYDLEAIHRIINSSTVLNVSFNTPDPSNPFPVTLPMVGVAASWEHPSAGLGEPLDIYIHGYVSSRLMNTSRGSANGGDSTAPEHAGLPVTVSATKVDGLILTLSPYTHDMNYRSAALYGYATVVTDADEKLWAMEQITNSVLRDRWRHTRIPPDGAEMQSTSILKVKVVGGSGKIRVGGPHDELKDFNRDDLRDSIWEGVVPVYEHFGEPVPGKMNRVKDVPQHVVDFATEERETNAKYALDVINDTSQD
;
A
#
# COMPACT_ATOMS: atom_id res chain seq x y z
N MET A 1 10.51 -10.93 -28.42
CA MET A 1 9.52 -9.94 -27.91
C MET A 1 10.31 -8.72 -27.47
N PRO A 2 10.06 -7.52 -28.01
CA PRO A 2 10.61 -6.32 -27.38
C PRO A 2 10.11 -6.29 -25.92
N PRO A 3 10.92 -5.82 -24.95
CA PRO A 3 10.46 -5.68 -23.58
C PRO A 3 9.18 -4.83 -23.61
N GLY A 4 8.08 -5.38 -23.06
CA GLY A 4 6.82 -4.67 -22.98
C GLY A 4 7.04 -3.32 -22.32
N ARG A 5 6.43 -2.27 -22.87
CA ARG A 5 6.58 -0.92 -22.34
C ARG A 5 6.02 -0.88 -20.91
N THR A 6 6.91 -0.74 -19.93
CA THR A 6 6.56 -0.45 -18.54
C THR A 6 5.87 0.91 -18.47
N LEU A 7 4.70 0.98 -17.82
CA LEU A 7 3.99 2.23 -17.61
C LEU A 7 4.49 2.90 -16.32
N GLU A 8 4.67 4.22 -16.37
CA GLU A 8 5.11 5.00 -15.22
C GLU A 8 4.16 6.18 -14.95
N TYR A 9 4.05 6.58 -13.67
CA TYR A 9 3.41 7.83 -13.31
C TYR A 9 4.24 9.01 -13.80
N PRO A 10 3.60 10.05 -14.37
CA PRO A 10 4.32 11.26 -14.76
C PRO A 10 4.92 11.93 -13.52
N LYS A 11 6.15 12.44 -13.68
CA LYS A 11 6.84 13.21 -12.63
C LYS A 11 6.32 14.63 -12.65
N THR A 12 5.70 15.05 -11.55
CA THR A 12 5.13 16.38 -11.33
C THR A 12 5.76 17.02 -10.10
N ALA A 13 5.43 18.29 -9.82
CA ALA A 13 5.89 18.94 -8.59
C ALA A 13 5.39 18.24 -7.31
N ILE A 14 4.25 17.53 -7.37
CA ILE A 14 3.61 16.90 -6.21
C ILE A 14 4.31 15.59 -5.82
N ASN A 15 4.69 14.76 -6.79
CA ASN A 15 5.21 13.41 -6.54
C ASN A 15 6.71 13.25 -6.77
N LYS A 16 7.41 14.27 -7.30
CA LYS A 16 8.85 14.17 -7.59
C LYS A 16 9.67 13.98 -6.31
N VAL A 17 10.30 12.83 -6.19
CA VAL A 17 11.28 12.53 -5.14
C VAL A 17 12.57 13.32 -5.38
N ASN A 18 12.96 14.14 -4.39
CA ASN A 18 14.16 14.99 -4.49
C ASN A 18 15.38 14.38 -3.79
N ARG A 19 15.27 14.03 -2.50
CA ARG A 19 16.38 13.47 -1.71
C ARG A 19 16.50 11.96 -1.93
N TYR A 20 17.72 11.48 -2.21
CA TYR A 20 18.01 10.09 -2.60
C TYR A 20 17.14 9.64 -3.78
N ASN A 21 17.14 10.44 -4.85
CA ASN A 21 16.31 10.21 -6.04
C ASN A 21 16.68 8.94 -6.83
N VAL A 22 17.88 8.38 -6.64
CA VAL A 22 18.25 7.04 -7.15
C VAL A 22 17.32 5.94 -6.62
N ARG A 23 16.71 6.17 -5.45
CA ARG A 23 15.72 5.27 -4.81
C ARG A 23 14.30 5.48 -5.33
N ALA A 24 14.08 6.48 -6.18
CA ALA A 24 12.74 6.83 -6.66
C ALA A 24 12.26 5.82 -7.68
N ASN A 25 11.01 5.41 -7.55
CA ASN A 25 10.35 4.50 -8.47
C ASN A 25 9.04 5.14 -8.94
N TYR A 26 8.75 5.09 -10.24
CA TYR A 26 7.50 5.60 -10.81
C TYR A 26 6.75 4.53 -11.61
N ASP A 27 7.28 3.31 -11.67
CA ASP A 27 6.64 2.16 -12.31
C ASP A 27 5.33 1.82 -11.60
N LEU A 28 4.26 1.72 -12.39
CA LEU A 28 2.92 1.42 -11.90
C LEU A 28 2.90 0.07 -11.20
N GLU A 29 3.57 -0.94 -11.77
CA GLU A 29 3.55 -2.28 -11.20
C GLU A 29 4.19 -2.32 -9.82
N ALA A 30 5.38 -1.74 -9.66
CA ALA A 30 6.06 -1.64 -8.38
C ALA A 30 5.21 -0.89 -7.33
N ILE A 31 4.60 0.23 -7.71
CA ILE A 31 3.80 1.06 -6.80
C ILE A 31 2.50 0.33 -6.39
N HIS A 32 1.74 -0.20 -7.34
CA HIS A 32 0.51 -0.94 -7.06
C HIS A 32 0.79 -2.22 -6.28
N ARG A 33 1.93 -2.88 -6.51
CA ARG A 33 2.37 -4.03 -5.71
C ARG A 33 2.63 -3.66 -4.26
N ILE A 34 3.23 -2.49 -3.99
CA ILE A 34 3.40 -2.00 -2.61
C ILE A 34 2.02 -1.80 -1.96
N ILE A 35 1.09 -1.14 -2.65
CA ILE A 35 -0.28 -0.93 -2.15
C ILE A 35 -0.98 -2.27 -1.86
N ASN A 36 -0.97 -3.21 -2.81
CA ASN A 36 -1.72 -4.47 -2.68
C ASN A 36 -1.06 -5.51 -1.78
N SER A 37 0.23 -5.34 -1.43
CA SER A 37 0.93 -6.19 -0.45
C SER A 37 0.98 -5.59 0.95
N SER A 38 0.37 -4.41 1.15
CA SER A 38 0.27 -3.77 2.46
C SER A 38 -1.07 -4.09 3.11
N THR A 39 -1.01 -4.60 4.35
CA THR A 39 -2.18 -4.94 5.16
C THR A 39 -3.00 -3.71 5.57
N VAL A 40 -2.38 -2.53 5.61
CA VAL A 40 -2.99 -1.25 5.97
C VAL A 40 -2.50 -0.16 5.02
N LEU A 41 -3.44 0.64 4.53
CA LEU A 41 -3.19 1.88 3.79
C LEU A 41 -3.43 3.08 4.70
N ASN A 42 -2.59 4.09 4.61
CA ASN A 42 -2.78 5.37 5.27
C ASN A 42 -3.45 6.33 4.29
N VAL A 43 -4.71 6.69 4.56
CA VAL A 43 -5.50 7.60 3.75
C VAL A 43 -5.53 8.97 4.41
N SER A 44 -4.83 9.93 3.82
CA SER A 44 -4.71 11.30 4.30
C SER A 44 -5.59 12.26 3.51
N PHE A 45 -6.33 13.13 4.19
CA PHE A 45 -7.19 14.13 3.58
C PHE A 45 -7.39 15.35 4.49
N ASN A 46 -7.70 16.50 3.90
CA ASN A 46 -8.07 17.68 4.67
C ASN A 46 -9.54 17.61 5.08
N THR A 47 -9.84 17.96 6.33
CA THR A 47 -11.23 18.07 6.77
C THR A 47 -11.85 19.38 6.34
N PRO A 48 -13.17 19.44 6.10
CA PRO A 48 -13.84 20.69 5.73
C PRO A 48 -13.95 21.70 6.88
N ASP A 49 -13.57 21.32 8.10
CA ASP A 49 -13.55 22.19 9.27
C ASP A 49 -12.42 23.23 9.14
N PRO A 50 -12.74 24.53 8.92
CA PRO A 50 -11.73 25.57 8.73
C PRO A 50 -10.90 25.83 10.00
N SER A 51 -11.37 25.39 11.16
CA SER A 51 -10.64 25.51 12.43
C SER A 51 -9.58 24.43 12.60
N ASN A 52 -9.63 23.36 11.79
CA ASN A 52 -8.63 22.30 11.80
C ASN A 52 -7.56 22.54 10.72
N PRO A 53 -6.34 22.98 11.08
CA PRO A 53 -5.28 23.20 10.11
C PRO A 53 -4.59 21.89 9.67
N PHE A 54 -4.93 20.74 10.28
CA PHE A 54 -4.20 19.49 10.08
C PHE A 54 -4.92 18.57 9.09
N PRO A 55 -4.17 17.90 8.20
CA PRO A 55 -4.70 16.74 7.50
C PRO A 55 -4.99 15.62 8.50
N VAL A 56 -6.03 14.86 8.23
CA VAL A 56 -6.35 13.64 8.97
C VAL A 56 -5.80 12.46 8.19
N THR A 57 -5.13 11.55 8.88
CA THR A 57 -4.69 10.26 8.31
C THR A 57 -5.45 9.13 8.99
N LEU A 58 -6.12 8.29 8.20
CA LEU A 58 -6.85 7.12 8.68
C LEU A 58 -6.15 5.83 8.18
N PRO A 59 -5.87 4.86 9.06
CA PRO A 59 -5.51 3.52 8.64
C PRO A 59 -6.76 2.82 8.10
N MET A 60 -6.69 2.31 6.88
CA MET A 60 -7.82 1.69 6.18
C MET A 60 -7.37 0.46 5.38
N VAL A 61 -8.29 -0.48 5.18
CA VAL A 61 -8.11 -1.57 4.21
C VAL A 61 -8.57 -1.07 2.85
N GLY A 62 -7.74 -1.28 1.83
CA GLY A 62 -8.08 -1.00 0.45
C GLY A 62 -7.29 -1.84 -0.52
N VAL A 63 -7.55 -1.62 -1.80
CA VAL A 63 -6.92 -2.37 -2.90
C VAL A 63 -6.84 -1.50 -4.14
N ALA A 64 -5.73 -1.58 -4.87
CA ALA A 64 -5.60 -1.08 -6.23
C ALA A 64 -6.22 -2.09 -7.20
N ALA A 65 -7.26 -1.68 -7.92
CA ALA A 65 -8.00 -2.51 -8.87
C ALA A 65 -8.70 -1.65 -9.94
N SER A 66 -9.25 -2.28 -10.97
CA SER A 66 -10.02 -1.59 -12.02
C SER A 66 -11.37 -2.27 -12.22
N TRP A 67 -12.45 -1.52 -12.01
CA TRP A 67 -13.81 -1.98 -12.30
C TRP A 67 -14.07 -2.02 -13.81
N GLU A 68 -13.58 -1.00 -14.53
CA GLU A 68 -13.76 -0.88 -15.99
C GLU A 68 -12.99 -1.97 -16.73
N HIS A 69 -11.85 -2.41 -16.18
CA HIS A 69 -11.02 -3.46 -16.73
C HIS A 69 -10.62 -4.48 -15.64
N PRO A 70 -11.52 -5.42 -15.25
CA PRO A 70 -11.26 -6.35 -14.15
C PRO A 70 -10.07 -7.28 -14.34
N SER A 71 -9.58 -7.44 -15.58
CA SER A 71 -8.39 -8.22 -15.92
C SER A 71 -7.09 -7.40 -15.90
N ALA A 72 -7.15 -6.10 -15.58
CA ALA A 72 -5.99 -5.21 -15.60
C ALA A 72 -4.91 -5.71 -14.63
N GLY A 73 -3.68 -5.79 -15.12
CA GLY A 73 -2.53 -6.11 -14.28
C GLY A 73 -2.10 -4.94 -13.40
N LEU A 74 -1.20 -5.21 -12.43
CA LEU A 74 -0.63 -4.15 -11.59
C LEU A 74 0.16 -3.10 -12.39
N GLY A 75 0.66 -3.44 -13.59
CA GLY A 75 1.34 -2.50 -14.47
C GLY A 75 0.41 -1.56 -15.26
N GLU A 76 -0.91 -1.66 -15.07
CA GLU A 76 -1.91 -0.82 -15.74
C GLU A 76 -2.43 0.29 -14.82
N PRO A 77 -3.10 1.33 -15.35
CA PRO A 77 -3.75 2.34 -14.52
C PRO A 77 -4.86 1.71 -13.66
N LEU A 78 -4.73 1.82 -12.34
CA LEU A 78 -5.70 1.32 -11.36
C LEU A 78 -6.24 2.46 -10.49
N ASP A 79 -7.45 2.27 -9.97
CA ASP A 79 -8.03 3.09 -8.92
C ASP A 79 -7.82 2.42 -7.57
N ILE A 80 -7.92 3.18 -6.47
CA ILE A 80 -7.91 2.60 -5.12
C ILE A 80 -9.32 2.50 -4.58
N TYR A 81 -9.75 1.30 -4.20
CA TYR A 81 -11.02 1.07 -3.51
C TYR A 81 -10.78 0.90 -2.01
N ILE A 82 -11.46 1.70 -1.20
CA ILE A 82 -11.41 1.66 0.27
C ILE A 82 -12.82 1.54 0.84
N HIS A 83 -12.97 0.73 1.89
CA HIS A 83 -14.26 0.54 2.56
C HIS A 83 -14.34 1.30 3.89
N GLY A 84 -15.56 1.60 4.32
CA GLY A 84 -15.80 2.15 5.65
C GLY A 84 -17.28 2.26 5.98
N TYR A 85 -17.57 2.59 7.24
CA TYR A 85 -18.95 2.81 7.67
C TYR A 85 -19.54 4.04 6.98
N VAL A 86 -20.79 3.92 6.52
CA VAL A 86 -21.47 4.94 5.70
C VAL A 86 -21.50 6.32 6.34
N SER A 87 -21.59 6.41 7.67
CA SER A 87 -21.64 7.69 8.39
C SER A 87 -20.28 8.20 8.85
N SER A 88 -19.18 7.54 8.48
CA SER A 88 -17.84 8.00 8.83
C SER A 88 -17.57 9.38 8.21
N ARG A 89 -16.74 10.19 8.90
CA ARG A 89 -16.40 11.55 8.44
C ARG A 89 -15.87 11.55 7.01
N LEU A 90 -14.96 10.63 6.69
CA LEU A 90 -14.41 10.49 5.34
C LEU A 90 -15.52 10.30 4.29
N MET A 91 -16.45 9.37 4.51
CA MET A 91 -17.57 9.11 3.59
C MET A 91 -18.51 10.31 3.45
N ASN A 92 -18.82 10.99 4.55
CA ASN A 92 -19.62 12.21 4.53
C ASN A 92 -18.93 13.34 3.75
N THR A 93 -17.64 13.57 3.99
CA THR A 93 -16.85 14.60 3.31
C THR A 93 -16.76 14.31 1.81
N SER A 94 -16.49 13.06 1.40
CA SER A 94 -16.46 12.69 -0.02
C SER A 94 -17.79 12.94 -0.74
N ARG A 95 -18.94 12.73 -0.09
CA ARG A 95 -20.26 13.08 -0.67
C ARG A 95 -20.42 14.59 -0.89
N GLY A 96 -19.96 15.40 0.06
CA GLY A 96 -20.02 16.86 -0.05
C GLY A 96 -19.09 17.40 -1.14
N SER A 97 -17.89 16.81 -1.28
CA SER A 97 -16.88 17.21 -2.26
C SER A 97 -17.23 16.82 -3.71
N ALA A 98 -18.14 15.87 -3.92
CA ALA A 98 -18.61 15.50 -5.26
C ALA A 98 -19.34 16.64 -5.99
N ASN A 99 -19.82 17.65 -5.25
CA ASN A 99 -20.62 18.76 -5.79
C ASN A 99 -19.95 20.15 -5.64
N GLY A 100 -18.70 20.24 -5.17
CA GLY A 100 -18.18 21.51 -4.62
C GLY A 100 -16.70 21.84 -4.82
N GLY A 101 -16.00 21.20 -5.74
CA GLY A 101 -14.65 21.62 -6.12
C GLY A 101 -14.69 22.77 -7.14
N ASP A 102 -13.91 23.83 -6.92
CA ASP A 102 -13.61 24.91 -7.89
C ASP A 102 -12.83 24.41 -9.14
N SER A 103 -12.78 23.09 -9.36
CA SER A 103 -12.12 22.46 -10.49
C SER A 103 -13.09 22.31 -11.65
N THR A 104 -12.89 23.11 -12.69
CA THR A 104 -13.59 23.02 -13.98
C THR A 104 -13.23 21.78 -14.81
N ALA A 105 -12.37 20.91 -14.27
CA ALA A 105 -11.87 19.70 -14.91
C ALA A 105 -12.56 18.46 -14.31
N PRO A 106 -13.37 17.70 -15.09
CA PRO A 106 -14.10 16.53 -14.61
C PRO A 106 -13.20 15.45 -13.96
N GLU A 107 -11.93 15.38 -14.36
CA GLU A 107 -10.96 14.45 -13.80
C GLU A 107 -10.55 14.72 -12.34
N HIS A 108 -10.86 15.90 -11.80
CA HIS A 108 -10.55 16.31 -10.43
C HIS A 108 -11.77 16.36 -9.50
N ALA A 109 -12.88 15.71 -9.91
CA ALA A 109 -14.08 15.61 -9.09
C ALA A 109 -13.90 14.65 -7.90
N GLY A 110 -14.23 15.11 -6.69
CA GLY A 110 -14.17 14.32 -5.46
C GLY A 110 -13.32 14.95 -4.37
N LEU A 111 -13.17 14.26 -3.24
CA LEU A 111 -12.31 14.70 -2.13
C LEU A 111 -10.84 14.41 -2.48
N PRO A 112 -9.94 15.42 -2.51
CA PRO A 112 -8.52 15.17 -2.68
C PRO A 112 -7.98 14.32 -1.52
N VAL A 113 -7.32 13.22 -1.85
CA VAL A 113 -6.73 12.30 -0.87
C VAL A 113 -5.32 11.89 -1.29
N THR A 114 -4.49 11.55 -0.29
CA THR A 114 -3.23 10.84 -0.47
C THR A 114 -3.37 9.46 0.14
N VAL A 115 -3.11 8.41 -0.62
CA VAL A 115 -3.05 7.02 -0.14
C VAL A 115 -1.59 6.61 -0.08
N SER A 116 -1.13 6.14 1.08
CA SER A 116 0.26 5.73 1.25
C SER A 116 0.40 4.41 1.99
N ALA A 117 1.47 3.69 1.66
CA ALA A 117 1.81 2.42 2.26
C ALA A 117 3.33 2.29 2.35
N THR A 118 3.83 1.66 3.42
CA THR A 118 5.25 1.44 3.66
C THR A 118 5.47 0.06 4.24
N LYS A 119 6.48 -0.65 3.75
CA LYS A 119 7.00 -1.90 4.31
C LYS A 119 8.47 -1.69 4.65
N VAL A 120 8.88 -2.16 5.82
CA VAL A 120 10.28 -2.20 6.25
C VAL A 120 10.80 -3.60 5.96
N ASP A 121 11.90 -3.68 5.22
CA ASP A 121 12.48 -4.93 4.74
C ASP A 121 13.82 -5.25 5.46
N GLY A 122 14.44 -4.27 6.14
CA GLY A 122 15.64 -4.51 6.96
C GLY A 122 16.18 -3.29 7.70
N LEU A 123 16.85 -3.50 8.83
CA LEU A 123 17.56 -2.48 9.61
C LEU A 123 19.05 -2.54 9.29
N ILE A 124 19.61 -1.47 8.76
CA ILE A 124 21.01 -1.44 8.34
C ILE A 124 21.83 -0.77 9.44
N LEU A 125 22.73 -1.56 10.03
CA LEU A 125 23.66 -1.15 11.07
C LEU A 125 25.05 -0.99 10.44
N THR A 126 25.68 0.13 10.73
CA THR A 126 26.94 0.61 10.14
C THR A 126 27.92 0.97 11.25
N LEU A 127 29.16 1.28 10.90
CA LEU A 127 30.22 1.62 11.86
C LEU A 127 29.99 2.98 12.56
N SER A 128 29.12 3.83 12.01
CA SER A 128 28.81 5.16 12.53
C SER A 128 27.30 5.39 12.64
N PRO A 129 26.81 6.05 13.71
CA PRO A 129 25.40 6.45 13.82
C PRO A 129 24.88 7.29 12.66
N TYR A 130 25.78 7.94 11.91
CA TYR A 130 25.43 8.81 10.79
C TYR A 130 24.99 8.03 9.53
N THR A 131 25.49 6.80 9.35
CA THR A 131 25.29 5.99 8.13
C THR A 131 24.24 4.89 8.28
N HIS A 132 23.63 4.74 9.47
CA HIS A 132 22.50 3.84 9.68
C HIS A 132 21.34 4.17 8.72
N ASP A 133 20.66 3.14 8.22
CA ASP A 133 19.54 3.28 7.28
C ASP A 133 18.56 2.10 7.43
N MET A 134 17.55 2.04 6.57
CA MET A 134 16.61 0.92 6.49
C MET A 134 16.40 0.51 5.03
N ASN A 135 16.34 -0.80 4.78
CA ASN A 135 15.71 -1.32 3.57
C ASN A 135 14.20 -1.14 3.72
N TYR A 136 13.56 -0.54 2.72
CA TYR A 136 12.12 -0.29 2.73
C TYR A 136 11.58 -0.14 1.32
N ARG A 137 10.26 -0.31 1.22
CA ARG A 137 9.46 0.11 0.07
C ARG A 137 8.32 0.98 0.55
N SER A 138 8.13 2.12 -0.09
CA SER A 138 7.01 3.01 0.18
C SER A 138 6.36 3.46 -1.11
N ALA A 139 5.05 3.65 -1.08
CA ALA A 139 4.25 4.23 -2.16
C ALA A 139 3.41 5.40 -1.62
N ALA A 140 3.28 6.45 -2.41
CA ALA A 140 2.33 7.54 -2.21
C ALA A 140 1.57 7.77 -3.51
N LEU A 141 0.24 7.62 -3.46
CA LEU A 141 -0.69 7.87 -4.56
C LEU A 141 -1.56 9.07 -4.23
N TYR A 142 -1.78 9.92 -5.23
CA TYR A 142 -2.58 11.13 -5.12
C TYR A 142 -3.81 10.97 -6.02
N GLY A 143 -4.98 11.32 -5.50
CA GLY A 143 -6.20 11.13 -6.24
C GLY A 143 -7.40 11.83 -5.63
N TYR A 144 -8.56 11.57 -6.24
CA TYR A 144 -9.83 12.15 -5.84
C TYR A 144 -10.81 11.03 -5.48
N ALA A 145 -11.28 11.04 -4.23
CA ALA A 145 -12.17 10.03 -3.69
C ALA A 145 -13.64 10.39 -3.94
N THR A 146 -14.38 9.48 -4.56
CA THR A 146 -15.82 9.57 -4.77
C THR A 146 -16.52 8.31 -4.23
N VAL A 147 -17.79 8.45 -3.83
CA VAL A 147 -18.58 7.31 -3.35
C VAL A 147 -19.03 6.46 -4.54
N VAL A 148 -18.80 5.15 -4.45
CA VAL A 148 -19.35 4.18 -5.39
C VAL A 148 -20.85 4.08 -5.17
N THR A 149 -21.63 4.43 -6.21
CA THR A 149 -23.11 4.46 -6.16
C THR A 149 -23.75 3.35 -6.96
N ASP A 150 -23.06 2.84 -7.98
CA ASP A 150 -23.48 1.67 -8.73
C ASP A 150 -23.43 0.41 -7.83
N ALA A 151 -24.48 -0.39 -7.88
CA ALA A 151 -24.63 -1.54 -6.98
C ALA A 151 -23.67 -2.68 -7.35
N ASP A 152 -23.40 -2.87 -8.65
CA ASP A 152 -22.54 -3.94 -9.14
C ASP A 152 -21.06 -3.60 -8.89
N GLU A 153 -20.65 -2.36 -9.15
CA GLU A 153 -19.30 -1.86 -8.80
C GLU A 153 -19.07 -1.95 -7.29
N LYS A 154 -20.08 -1.61 -6.47
CA LYS A 154 -19.97 -1.70 -5.01
C LYS A 154 -19.77 -3.14 -4.55
N LEU A 155 -20.55 -4.08 -5.08
CA LEU A 155 -20.44 -5.50 -4.73
C LEU A 155 -19.08 -6.07 -5.17
N TRP A 156 -18.64 -5.75 -6.37
CA TRP A 156 -17.31 -6.12 -6.87
C TRP A 156 -16.20 -5.55 -6.00
N ALA A 157 -16.28 -4.27 -5.62
CA ALA A 157 -15.25 -3.65 -4.79
C ALA A 157 -15.20 -4.27 -3.38
N MET A 158 -16.36 -4.64 -2.80
CA MET A 158 -16.41 -5.39 -1.55
C MET A 158 -15.71 -6.75 -1.67
N GLU A 159 -15.89 -7.46 -2.79
CA GLU A 159 -15.17 -8.70 -3.07
C GLU A 159 -13.65 -8.46 -3.19
N GLN A 160 -13.21 -7.46 -3.96
CA GLN A 160 -11.78 -7.15 -4.12
C GLN A 160 -11.12 -6.80 -2.79
N ILE A 161 -11.77 -5.97 -1.96
CA ILE A 161 -11.26 -5.58 -0.64
C ILE A 161 -11.24 -6.78 0.31
N THR A 162 -12.25 -7.65 0.27
CA THR A 162 -12.25 -8.86 1.10
C THR A 162 -11.10 -9.79 0.71
N ASN A 163 -10.86 -9.95 -0.59
CA ASN A 163 -9.81 -10.80 -1.13
C ASN A 163 -8.41 -10.18 -0.99
N SER A 164 -8.28 -8.86 -0.78
CA SER A 164 -6.99 -8.23 -0.47
C SER A 164 -6.53 -8.47 0.96
N VAL A 165 -7.47 -8.70 1.90
CA VAL A 165 -7.16 -9.04 3.30
C VAL A 165 -6.67 -10.48 3.41
N LEU A 166 -7.37 -11.39 2.76
CA LEU A 166 -6.98 -12.79 2.66
C LEU A 166 -7.41 -13.28 1.29
N ARG A 167 -6.45 -13.80 0.52
CA ARG A 167 -6.71 -14.23 -0.85
C ARG A 167 -7.85 -15.24 -0.87
N ASP A 168 -8.81 -14.99 -1.76
CA ASP A 168 -9.96 -15.87 -1.92
C ASP A 168 -10.90 -15.95 -0.68
N ARG A 169 -10.84 -14.86 0.08
CA ARG A 169 -11.77 -14.36 1.09
C ARG A 169 -13.22 -14.76 0.87
N TRP A 170 -13.72 -14.12 -0.17
CA TRP A 170 -15.12 -13.79 -0.39
C TRP A 170 -15.99 -15.03 -0.58
N ARG A 171 -15.62 -15.91 -1.51
CA ARG A 171 -16.42 -17.11 -1.84
C ARG A 171 -16.47 -18.15 -0.72
N HIS A 172 -15.60 -18.04 0.27
CA HIS A 172 -15.54 -18.89 1.46
C HIS A 172 -16.35 -18.31 2.64
N THR A 173 -17.29 -17.42 2.36
CA THR A 173 -18.22 -16.82 3.33
C THR A 173 -19.67 -16.90 2.83
N ARG A 174 -20.64 -16.43 3.63
CA ARG A 174 -22.03 -16.31 3.19
C ARG A 174 -22.13 -15.16 2.17
N ILE A 175 -22.51 -15.49 0.94
CA ILE A 175 -22.70 -14.52 -0.14
C ILE A 175 -24.13 -14.59 -0.72
N PRO A 176 -24.67 -13.49 -1.27
CA PRO A 176 -24.14 -12.12 -1.19
C PRO A 176 -24.36 -11.49 0.20
N PRO A 177 -23.74 -10.32 0.49
CA PRO A 177 -24.10 -9.53 1.66
C PRO A 177 -25.60 -9.23 1.71
N ASP A 178 -26.17 -9.17 2.90
CA ASP A 178 -27.57 -8.85 3.09
C ASP A 178 -27.84 -7.34 2.96
N GLY A 179 -29.12 -6.95 2.97
CA GLY A 179 -29.51 -5.55 2.79
C GLY A 179 -28.95 -4.60 3.87
N ALA A 180 -28.82 -5.06 5.12
CA ALA A 180 -28.31 -4.23 6.20
C ALA A 180 -26.79 -4.03 6.08
N GLU A 181 -26.06 -5.07 5.71
CA GLU A 181 -24.62 -5.02 5.40
C GLU A 181 -24.36 -4.08 4.21
N MET A 182 -25.19 -4.17 3.16
CA MET A 182 -25.09 -3.29 1.99
C MET A 182 -25.42 -1.82 2.31
N GLN A 183 -26.36 -1.54 3.22
CA GLN A 183 -26.74 -0.18 3.61
C GLN A 183 -25.71 0.48 4.54
N SER A 184 -25.12 -0.29 5.45
CA SER A 184 -24.16 0.22 6.45
C SER A 184 -22.75 0.40 5.89
N THR A 185 -22.41 -0.30 4.81
CA THR A 185 -21.10 -0.24 4.16
C THR A 185 -21.07 0.82 3.06
N SER A 186 -20.02 1.63 3.00
CA SER A 186 -19.75 2.54 1.89
C SER A 186 -18.36 2.25 1.32
N ILE A 187 -18.23 2.38 0.01
CA ILE A 187 -16.97 2.22 -0.73
C ILE A 187 -16.62 3.58 -1.35
N LEU A 188 -15.36 3.98 -1.22
CA LEU A 188 -14.81 5.06 -2.03
C LEU A 188 -13.93 4.48 -3.13
N LYS A 189 -14.07 5.04 -4.32
CA LYS A 189 -13.15 4.90 -5.44
C LYS A 189 -12.27 6.14 -5.45
N VAL A 190 -10.96 5.95 -5.35
CA VAL A 190 -9.97 7.01 -5.49
C VAL A 190 -9.43 6.94 -6.90
N LYS A 191 -9.83 7.91 -7.72
CA LYS A 191 -9.25 8.08 -9.05
C LYS A 191 -7.83 8.58 -8.91
N VAL A 192 -6.85 7.74 -9.23
CA VAL A 192 -5.43 8.06 -9.07
C VAL A 192 -4.98 8.95 -10.23
N VAL A 193 -4.38 10.10 -9.91
CA VAL A 193 -3.87 11.07 -10.90
C VAL A 193 -2.35 11.22 -10.87
N GLY A 194 -1.70 10.68 -9.85
CA GLY A 194 -0.25 10.67 -9.75
C GLY A 194 0.22 9.75 -8.63
N GLY A 195 1.48 9.34 -8.71
CA GLY A 195 2.06 8.44 -7.73
C GLY A 195 3.58 8.48 -7.72
N SER A 196 4.19 8.14 -6.60
CA SER A 196 5.61 7.86 -6.51
C SER A 196 5.89 6.76 -5.49
N GLY A 197 6.88 5.95 -5.82
CA GLY A 197 7.48 4.97 -4.95
C GLY A 197 8.88 5.42 -4.51
N LYS A 198 9.31 4.91 -3.36
CA LYS A 198 10.70 5.00 -2.93
C LYS A 198 11.11 3.68 -2.32
N ILE A 199 12.18 3.10 -2.86
CA ILE A 199 12.64 1.76 -2.53
C ILE A 199 14.12 1.82 -2.19
N ARG A 200 14.50 1.35 -1.01
CA ARG A 200 15.89 1.22 -0.55
C ARG A 200 16.23 -0.26 -0.46
N VAL A 201 17.27 -0.67 -1.17
CA VAL A 201 17.86 -2.02 -1.13
C VAL A 201 19.38 -1.93 -0.90
N GLY A 202 20.03 -3.06 -0.59
CA GLY A 202 21.47 -3.21 -0.40
C GLY A 202 21.90 -3.40 1.07
N GLY A 203 23.21 -3.36 1.29
CA GLY A 203 23.85 -3.52 2.60
C GLY A 203 24.25 -2.21 3.30
N PRO A 204 25.07 -2.30 4.37
CA PRO A 204 25.75 -1.17 5.01
C PRO A 204 26.61 -0.38 4.03
N HIS A 205 26.69 0.95 4.19
CA HIS A 205 27.57 1.82 3.42
C HIS A 205 28.22 2.85 4.35
N ASP A 206 29.44 2.55 4.78
CA ASP A 206 30.21 3.40 5.69
C ASP A 206 31.08 4.41 4.96
N GLU A 207 31.29 5.57 5.58
CA GLU A 207 32.22 6.55 5.05
C GLU A 207 33.64 6.01 5.12
N LEU A 208 34.46 6.30 4.09
CA LEU A 208 35.82 5.80 3.99
C LEU A 208 36.69 6.15 5.22
N LYS A 209 36.40 7.26 5.90
CA LYS A 209 37.10 7.70 7.12
C LYS A 209 36.87 6.75 8.32
N ASP A 210 35.71 6.10 8.37
CA ASP A 210 35.33 5.16 9.42
C ASP A 210 35.69 3.74 8.98
N PHE A 211 35.49 3.40 7.69
CA PHE A 211 35.89 2.11 7.14
C PHE A 211 37.41 1.86 7.16
N ASN A 212 38.24 2.89 7.02
CA ASN A 212 39.71 2.73 7.08
C ASN A 212 40.27 2.63 8.51
N ARG A 213 39.40 2.58 9.53
CA ARG A 213 39.78 2.46 10.93
C ARG A 213 39.59 1.03 11.43
N ASP A 214 40.70 0.30 11.54
CA ASP A 214 40.71 -1.06 12.08
C ASP A 214 40.13 -1.11 13.51
N ASP A 215 40.34 -0.07 14.32
CA ASP A 215 39.78 0.00 15.67
C ASP A 215 38.24 0.00 15.69
N LEU A 216 37.59 0.56 14.68
CA LEU A 216 36.14 0.50 14.53
C LEU A 216 35.70 -0.86 13.98
N ARG A 217 36.36 -1.36 12.93
CA ARG A 217 36.00 -2.62 12.26
C ARG A 217 36.21 -3.86 13.13
N ASP A 218 37.17 -3.80 14.06
CA ASP A 218 37.43 -4.89 15.01
C ASP A 218 36.50 -4.86 16.23
N SER A 219 35.83 -3.72 16.51
CA SER A 219 35.02 -3.53 17.72
C SER A 219 33.52 -3.31 17.49
N ILE A 220 33.12 -2.95 16.28
CA ILE A 220 31.73 -2.63 15.92
C ILE A 220 31.25 -3.61 14.85
N TRP A 221 30.11 -4.25 15.12
CA TRP A 221 29.44 -5.09 14.13
C TRP A 221 28.65 -4.23 13.14
N GLU A 222 28.88 -4.43 11.86
CA GLU A 222 28.06 -3.90 10.76
C GLU A 222 27.26 -5.03 10.10
N GLY A 223 26.09 -4.70 9.56
CA GLY A 223 25.25 -5.68 8.87
C GLY A 223 23.80 -5.25 8.77
N VAL A 224 22.94 -6.19 8.38
CA VAL A 224 21.50 -5.96 8.25
C VAL A 224 20.73 -6.95 9.09
N VAL A 225 19.75 -6.45 9.85
CA VAL A 225 18.71 -7.29 10.47
C VAL A 225 17.51 -7.30 9.52
N PRO A 226 17.20 -8.43 8.83
CA PRO A 226 16.03 -8.50 7.96
C PRO A 226 14.74 -8.27 8.76
N VAL A 227 13.80 -7.53 8.18
CA VAL A 227 12.49 -7.27 8.77
C VAL A 227 11.42 -7.66 7.77
N TYR A 228 10.39 -8.37 8.20
CA TYR A 228 9.29 -8.75 7.34
C TYR A 228 8.04 -9.08 8.16
N GLU A 229 6.86 -8.98 7.53
CA GLU A 229 5.60 -9.40 8.14
C GLU A 229 5.51 -10.94 8.17
N HIS A 230 5.42 -11.50 9.37
CA HIS A 230 5.23 -12.93 9.58
C HIS A 230 3.75 -13.23 9.81
N PHE A 231 3.10 -13.85 8.83
CA PHE A 231 1.76 -14.42 8.99
C PHE A 231 1.87 -15.71 9.81
N GLY A 232 1.30 -15.71 11.00
CA GLY A 232 1.35 -16.83 11.93
C GLY A 232 0.33 -17.92 11.61
N GLU A 233 0.39 -19.01 12.39
CA GLU A 233 -0.53 -20.13 12.25
C GLU A 233 -1.99 -19.71 12.58
N PRO A 234 -3.00 -20.09 11.77
CA PRO A 234 -4.37 -19.69 11.99
C PRO A 234 -4.93 -20.21 13.32
N VAL A 235 -5.49 -19.30 14.12
CA VAL A 235 -6.11 -19.64 15.41
C VAL A 235 -7.63 -19.68 15.26
N PRO A 236 -8.30 -20.80 15.57
CA PRO A 236 -9.75 -20.89 15.45
C PRO A 236 -10.45 -19.97 16.46
N GLY A 237 -11.55 -19.34 16.01
CA GLY A 237 -12.40 -18.56 16.90
C GLY A 237 -13.07 -19.44 17.97
N LYS A 238 -13.37 -18.85 19.14
CA LYS A 238 -13.92 -19.56 20.31
C LYS A 238 -15.17 -20.40 20.02
N MET A 239 -16.03 -19.93 19.10
CA MET A 239 -17.29 -20.60 18.74
C MET A 239 -17.20 -21.36 17.40
N ASN A 240 -16.00 -21.48 16.82
CA ASN A 240 -15.80 -22.20 15.57
C ASN A 240 -16.16 -23.68 15.75
N ARG A 241 -16.91 -24.22 14.79
CA ARG A 241 -17.30 -25.64 14.74
C ARG A 241 -16.63 -26.40 13.59
N VAL A 242 -15.92 -25.71 12.71
CA VAL A 242 -15.16 -26.34 11.62
C VAL A 242 -13.88 -26.90 12.21
N LYS A 243 -13.69 -28.22 12.10
CA LYS A 243 -12.57 -28.93 12.73
C LYS A 243 -11.22 -28.47 12.20
N ASP A 244 -11.09 -28.43 10.88
CA ASP A 244 -9.83 -28.16 10.20
C ASP A 244 -9.85 -26.75 9.59
N VAL A 245 -8.70 -26.07 9.62
CA VAL A 245 -8.55 -24.77 8.97
C VAL A 245 -8.67 -24.96 7.45
N PRO A 246 -9.50 -24.18 6.73
CA PRO A 246 -9.59 -24.28 5.28
C PRO A 246 -8.21 -24.09 4.62
N GLN A 247 -7.89 -24.94 3.64
CA GLN A 247 -6.56 -24.98 3.03
C GLN A 247 -6.13 -23.61 2.47
N HIS A 248 -7.04 -22.85 1.83
CA HIS A 248 -6.73 -21.51 1.30
C HIS A 248 -6.23 -20.52 2.37
N VAL A 249 -6.62 -20.69 3.63
CA VAL A 249 -6.16 -19.84 4.74
C VAL A 249 -4.73 -20.22 5.14
N VAL A 250 -4.44 -21.53 5.21
CA VAL A 250 -3.11 -22.06 5.53
C VAL A 250 -2.11 -21.71 4.42
N ASP A 251 -2.50 -21.93 3.17
CA ASP A 251 -1.70 -21.62 2.00
C ASP A 251 -1.36 -20.13 1.95
N PHE A 252 -2.37 -19.25 2.11
CA PHE A 252 -2.15 -17.82 2.12
C PHE A 252 -1.14 -17.38 3.21
N ALA A 253 -1.32 -17.82 4.46
CA ALA A 253 -0.41 -17.45 5.54
C ALA A 253 1.02 -17.95 5.28
N THR A 254 1.15 -19.16 4.74
CA THR A 254 2.45 -19.77 4.42
C THR A 254 3.15 -19.03 3.29
N GLU A 255 2.45 -18.83 2.16
CA GLU A 255 2.97 -18.16 0.97
C GLU A 255 3.36 -16.70 1.25
N GLU A 256 2.55 -15.95 2.00
CA GLU A 256 2.87 -14.56 2.35
C GLU A 256 4.09 -14.50 3.27
N ARG A 257 4.20 -15.38 4.28
CA ARG A 257 5.37 -15.46 5.15
C ARG A 257 6.64 -15.78 4.37
N GLU A 258 6.60 -16.77 3.48
CA GLU A 258 7.75 -17.18 2.66
C GLU A 258 8.15 -16.09 1.67
N THR A 259 7.17 -15.47 1.00
CA THR A 259 7.40 -14.38 0.05
C THR A 259 8.01 -13.17 0.75
N ASN A 260 7.49 -12.78 1.92
CA ASN A 260 8.00 -11.65 2.69
C ASN A 260 9.41 -11.90 3.22
N ALA A 261 9.67 -13.10 3.76
CA ALA A 261 11.01 -13.49 4.22
C ALA A 261 12.02 -13.52 3.07
N LYS A 262 11.64 -14.10 1.92
CA LYS A 262 12.48 -14.13 0.73
C LYS A 262 12.80 -12.71 0.24
N TYR A 263 11.80 -11.84 0.12
CA TYR A 263 12.01 -10.46 -0.32
C TYR A 263 13.01 -9.73 0.59
N ALA A 264 12.81 -9.80 1.91
CA ALA A 264 13.69 -9.15 2.89
C ALA A 264 15.15 -9.62 2.81
N LEU A 265 15.39 -10.90 2.48
CA LEU A 265 16.74 -11.44 2.29
C LEU A 265 17.34 -11.08 0.93
N ASP A 266 16.53 -11.11 -0.13
CA ASP A 266 16.98 -10.81 -1.49
C ASP A 266 17.46 -9.35 -1.58
N VAL A 267 16.70 -8.39 -1.02
CA VAL A 267 17.05 -6.96 -1.10
C VAL A 267 18.33 -6.60 -0.34
N ILE A 268 18.79 -7.40 0.62
CA ILE A 268 20.06 -7.14 1.32
C ILE A 268 21.25 -7.33 0.39
N ASN A 269 21.14 -8.27 -0.55
CA ASN A 269 22.19 -8.62 -1.51
C ASN A 269 22.05 -7.87 -2.84
N ASP A 270 21.05 -6.99 -2.96
CA ASP A 270 20.82 -6.20 -4.16
C ASP A 270 21.79 -5.00 -4.20
N THR A 271 22.72 -5.06 -5.14
CA THR A 271 23.75 -4.03 -5.34
C THR A 271 23.33 -2.97 -6.36
N SER A 272 22.06 -2.90 -6.76
CA SER A 272 21.61 -1.95 -7.79
C SER A 272 21.65 -0.48 -7.33
N GLN A 273 21.89 -0.24 -6.04
CA GLN A 273 21.94 1.09 -5.42
C GLN A 273 23.30 1.44 -4.80
N ASP A 274 24.30 0.57 -4.97
CA ASP A 274 25.67 0.78 -4.49
C ASP A 274 26.41 1.87 -5.29
#